data_AF-A0A8H6BRF2-F1
#
_entry.id   AF-A0A8H6BRF2-F1
#
_cell.length_a   1.000
_cell.length_b   1.000
_cell.length_c   1.000
_cell.angle_alpha   90.00
_cell.angle_beta   90.00
_cell.angle_gamma   90.00
#
_symmetry.space_group_name_H-M   'P 1'
#
loop_
_entity.id
_entity.type
_entity.pdbx_description
1 polymer ?
#
loop_
_entity_poly.entity_id
_entity_poly.type
_entity_poly.pdbx_seq_one_letter_code
_entity_poly.pdbx_strand_id
1 'polypeptide(L)'
;MGLLSIGTPLSWDESKKYNNHVRTNGITQLINIFKQHGHRENDVFLWGDEVEYMLVDFDKTNKTARLSIDKDYIINDLNDPENYCQ
;
A
#
# COMPACT_ATOMS: atom_id res chain seq x y z
N MET A 1 1.81 -2.96 -5.76
CA MET A 1 1.00 -3.10 -4.53
C MET A 1 -0.48 -3.19 -4.90
N GLY A 2 -1.25 -4.10 -4.27
CA GLY A 2 -2.71 -4.17 -4.45
C GLY A 2 -3.43 -3.01 -3.78
N LEU A 3 -4.61 -2.66 -4.29
CA LEU A 3 -5.43 -1.54 -3.81
C LEU A 3 -5.75 -1.66 -2.31
N LEU A 4 -5.72 -0.54 -1.59
CA LEU A 4 -6.06 -0.47 -0.16
C LEU A 4 -7.53 -0.85 0.06
N SER A 5 -7.80 -1.70 1.05
CA SER A 5 -9.16 -2.00 1.49
C SER A 5 -9.82 -0.76 2.14
N ILE A 6 -11.05 -0.46 1.75
CA ILE A 6 -11.84 0.64 2.35
C ILE A 6 -12.21 0.30 3.80
N GLY A 7 -12.09 1.27 4.70
CA GLY A 7 -12.48 1.16 6.10
C GLY A 7 -12.78 2.52 6.73
N THR A 8 -13.22 2.53 7.99
CA THR A 8 -13.48 3.76 8.74
C THR A 8 -12.26 4.12 9.60
N PRO A 9 -11.49 5.18 9.26
CA PRO A 9 -10.35 5.58 10.07
C PRO A 9 -10.81 6.19 11.39
N LEU A 10 -10.09 5.90 12.48
CA LEU A 10 -10.26 6.55 13.77
C LEU A 10 -9.36 7.79 13.84
N SER A 11 -9.87 8.88 14.43
CA SER A 11 -9.03 10.03 14.75
C SER A 11 -7.93 9.66 15.75
N TRP A 12 -6.94 10.54 15.95
CA TRP A 12 -5.87 10.28 16.93
C TRP A 12 -6.41 10.05 18.35
N ASP A 13 -7.35 10.88 18.81
CA ASP A 13 -7.89 10.79 20.17
C ASP A 13 -8.70 9.51 20.41
N GLU A 14 -9.31 8.96 19.36
CA GLU A 14 -10.02 7.68 19.39
C GLU A 14 -9.05 6.51 19.30
N SER A 15 -8.13 6.53 18.32
CA SER A 15 -7.18 5.44 18.06
C SER A 15 -6.21 5.21 19.21
N LYS A 16 -5.72 6.26 19.88
CA LYS A 16 -4.73 6.13 20.96
C LYS A 16 -5.20 5.27 22.13
N LYS A 17 -6.51 5.18 22.35
CA LYS A 17 -7.14 4.32 23.37
C LYS A 17 -6.89 2.83 23.11
N TYR A 18 -6.68 2.46 21.84
CA TYR A 18 -6.47 1.09 21.39
C TYR A 18 -4.99 0.71 21.19
N ASN A 19 -4.04 1.61 21.51
CA ASN A 19 -2.61 1.34 21.30
C ASN A 19 -2.13 0.03 21.94
N ASN A 20 -2.57 -0.24 23.18
CA ASN A 20 -2.25 -1.50 23.86
C ASN A 20 -2.93 -2.70 23.18
N HIS A 21 -4.19 -2.57 22.78
CA HIS A 21 -4.95 -3.62 22.10
C HIS A 21 -4.28 -4.02 20.78
N VAL A 22 -3.90 -3.05 19.95
CA VAL A 22 -3.20 -3.28 18.68
C VAL A 22 -1.85 -3.96 18.91
N ARG A 23 -1.05 -3.49 19.88
CA ARG A 23 0.24 -4.12 20.20
C ARG A 23 0.09 -5.56 20.68
N THR A 24 -0.83 -5.82 21.61
CA THR A 24 -1.07 -7.17 22.12
C THR A 24 -1.49 -8.11 20.98
N ASN A 25 -2.46 -7.73 20.16
CA ASN A 25 -2.91 -8.54 19.04
C ASN A 25 -1.80 -8.75 17.99
N GLY A 26 -1.03 -7.69 17.68
CA GLY A 26 0.08 -7.77 16.73
C GLY A 26 1.18 -8.74 17.19
N ILE A 27 1.53 -8.74 18.48
CA ILE A 27 2.48 -9.70 19.04
C ILE A 27 1.93 -11.13 18.95
N THR A 28 0.66 -11.34 19.28
CA THR A 28 0.03 -12.65 19.15
C THR A 28 0.04 -13.15 17.70
N GLN A 29 -0.29 -12.28 16.73
CA GLN A 29 -0.24 -12.59 15.31
C GLN A 29 1.19 -12.95 14.87
N LEU A 30 2.19 -12.16 15.29
CA LEU A 30 3.60 -12.41 15.00
C LEU A 30 4.03 -13.79 15.51
N ILE A 31 3.74 -14.11 16.77
CA ILE A 31 4.04 -15.42 17.37
C ILE A 31 3.39 -16.55 16.57
N ASN A 32 2.13 -16.39 16.16
CA ASN A 32 1.42 -17.40 15.38
C ASN A 32 2.05 -17.59 13.99
N ILE A 33 2.45 -16.51 13.33
CA ILE A 33 3.15 -16.58 12.04
C ILE A 33 4.46 -17.36 12.18
N PHE A 34 5.27 -17.08 13.20
CA PHE A 34 6.51 -17.82 13.46
C PHE A 34 6.25 -19.30 13.80
N LYS A 35 5.23 -19.61 14.59
CA LYS A 35 4.87 -21.01 14.87
C LYS A 35 4.44 -21.77 13.61
N GLN A 36 3.69 -21.12 12.73
CA GLN A 36 3.17 -21.74 11.52
C GLN A 36 4.24 -21.89 10.42
N HIS A 37 5.15 -20.92 10.30
CA HIS A 37 6.05 -20.79 9.15
C HIS A 37 7.53 -20.82 9.51
N GLY A 38 7.90 -20.95 10.79
CA GLY A 38 9.30 -20.92 11.24
C GLY A 38 10.14 -22.10 10.79
N HIS A 39 9.52 -23.17 10.29
CA HIS A 39 10.18 -24.37 9.75
C HIS A 39 10.05 -24.47 8.22
N ARG A 40 9.77 -23.37 7.53
CA ARG A 40 9.76 -23.36 6.05
C ARG A 40 11.17 -23.59 5.53
N GLU A 41 11.29 -24.54 4.60
CA GLU A 41 12.53 -24.89 3.91
C GLU A 41 12.25 -25.04 2.42
N ASN A 42 13.30 -24.96 1.60
CA ASN A 42 13.22 -25.12 0.13
C ASN A 42 12.37 -24.05 -0.58
N ASP A 43 12.24 -22.85 0.00
CA ASP A 43 11.65 -21.71 -0.69
C ASP A 43 12.55 -21.30 -1.89
N VAL A 44 11.92 -21.05 -3.05
CA VAL A 44 12.62 -20.60 -4.26
C VAL A 44 13.07 -19.15 -4.13
N PHE A 45 14.15 -18.78 -4.83
CA PHE A 45 14.68 -17.41 -4.84
C PHE A 45 13.80 -16.47 -5.67
N LEU A 46 12.73 -15.97 -5.05
CA LEU A 46 11.90 -14.90 -5.59
C LEU A 46 12.45 -13.55 -5.13
N TRP A 47 12.58 -12.62 -6.07
CA TRP A 47 13.00 -11.25 -5.81
C TRP A 47 12.23 -10.30 -6.72
N GLY A 48 12.19 -9.03 -6.34
CA GLY A 48 11.58 -7.96 -7.11
C GLY A 48 11.93 -6.61 -6.49
N ASP A 49 11.83 -5.56 -7.29
CA ASP A 49 11.97 -4.17 -6.85
C ASP A 49 10.61 -3.52 -6.57
N GLU A 50 10.62 -2.51 -5.70
CA GLU A 50 9.49 -1.60 -5.50
C GLU A 50 9.92 -0.20 -5.94
N VAL A 51 9.15 0.38 -6.87
CA VAL A 51 9.41 1.69 -7.46
C VAL A 51 8.28 2.67 -7.15
N GLU A 52 8.64 3.90 -6.80
CA GLU A 52 7.71 4.99 -6.54
C GLU A 52 7.81 6.05 -7.64
N TYR A 53 6.66 6.56 -8.09
CA TYR A 53 6.59 7.57 -9.15
C TYR A 53 5.85 8.83 -8.68
N MET A 54 6.25 9.98 -9.21
CA MET A 54 5.52 11.24 -9.08
C MET A 54 5.04 11.68 -10.46
N LEU A 55 3.74 11.96 -10.58
CA LEU A 55 3.19 12.54 -11.80
C LEU A 55 3.45 14.06 -11.80
N VAL A 56 4.18 14.54 -12.80
CA VAL A 56 4.54 15.96 -12.91
C VAL A 56 3.92 16.55 -14.17
N ASP A 57 3.17 17.63 -14.00
CA ASP A 57 2.64 18.44 -15.09
C ASP A 57 3.61 19.58 -15.44
N PHE A 58 3.92 19.73 -16.73
CA PHE A 58 4.88 20.68 -17.24
C PHE A 58 4.19 21.77 -18.05
N ASP A 59 4.12 22.98 -17.48
CA ASP A 59 3.69 24.17 -18.18
C ASP A 59 4.90 24.81 -18.89
N LYS A 60 5.01 24.56 -20.19
CA LYS A 60 6.11 25.09 -21.02
C LYS A 60 6.03 26.60 -21.22
N THR A 61 4.84 27.18 -21.18
CA THR A 61 4.62 28.62 -21.39
C THR A 61 5.12 29.40 -20.18
N ASN A 62 4.72 28.97 -18.98
CA ASN A 62 5.13 29.60 -17.73
C ASN A 62 6.45 29.03 -17.17
N LYS A 63 7.03 28.01 -17.83
CA LYS A 63 8.24 27.30 -17.42
C LYS A 63 8.16 26.76 -15.99
N THR A 64 7.03 26.14 -15.65
CA THR A 64 6.81 25.56 -14.32
C THR A 64 6.54 24.06 -14.39
N ALA A 65 6.98 23.33 -13.37
CA ALA A 65 6.66 21.93 -13.15
C ALA A 65 5.88 21.79 -11.84
N ARG A 66 4.76 21.08 -11.84
CA ARG A 66 3.87 20.92 -10.67
C ARG A 66 3.49 19.46 -10.48
N LEU A 67 3.23 19.06 -9.24
CA LEU A 67 2.70 17.74 -8.95
C LEU A 67 1.25 17.64 -9.46
N SER A 68 0.93 16.62 -10.23
CA SER A 68 -0.46 16.31 -10.62
C SER A 68 -1.16 15.68 -9.43
N ILE A 69 -2.28 16.29 -9.00
CA ILE A 69 -3.09 15.83 -7.85
C ILE A 69 -4.51 15.39 -8.27
N ASP A 70 -4.74 15.33 -9.58
CA ASP A 70 -6.03 15.15 -10.24
C ASP A 70 -6.05 13.93 -11.19
N LYS A 71 -4.95 13.17 -11.22
CA LYS A 71 -4.75 11.99 -12.08
C LYS A 71 -4.56 10.70 -11.29
N ASP A 72 -5.12 10.65 -10.09
CA ASP A 72 -5.12 9.48 -9.21
C ASP A 72 -5.99 8.33 -9.74
N TYR A 73 -6.95 8.61 -10.64
CA TYR A 73 -7.77 7.61 -11.34
C TYR A 73 -6.94 6.54 -12.08
N ILE A 74 -5.71 6.86 -12.50
CA ILE A 74 -4.78 5.93 -13.16
C ILE A 74 -4.55 4.67 -12.31
N ILE A 75 -4.57 4.81 -10.98
CA ILE A 75 -4.43 3.67 -10.07
C ILE A 75 -5.60 2.70 -10.22
N ASN A 76 -6.83 3.21 -10.42
CA ASN A 76 -8.00 2.36 -10.62
C ASN A 76 -7.95 1.70 -12.00
N ASP A 77 -7.64 2.47 -13.05
CA ASP A 77 -7.56 1.97 -14.42
C ASP A 77 -6.55 0.82 -14.55
N LEU A 78 -5.36 0.95 -13.94
CA LEU A 78 -4.32 -0.08 -13.96
C LEU A 78 -4.67 -1.32 -13.11
N ASN A 79 -5.56 -1.21 -12.14
CA ASN A 79 -5.94 -2.35 -11.30
C ASN A 79 -7.19 -3.09 -11.82
N ASP A 80 -7.90 -2.55 -12.80
CA ASP A 80 -9.09 -3.17 -13.39
C ASP A 80 -8.71 -4.23 -14.45
N PRO A 81 -8.97 -5.53 -14.21
CA PRO A 81 -8.65 -6.61 -15.15
C PRO A 81 -9.35 -6.46 -16.51
N GLU A 82 -10.52 -5.80 -16.59
CA GLU A 82 -11.29 -5.67 -17.82
C GLU A 82 -10.66 -4.66 -18.81
N ASN A 83 -9.84 -3.73 -18.32
CA ASN A 83 -9.16 -2.72 -19.14
C ASN A 83 -7.88 -3.25 -19.82
N TYR A 84 -7.44 -4.48 -19.52
CA TYR A 84 -6.25 -5.08 -20.14
C TYR A 84 -6.51 -5.66 -21.55
N CYS A 85 -7.77 -5.78 -21.98
CA CYS A 85 -8.16 -6.47 -23.23
C CYS A 85 -8.68 -5.54 -24.35
N GLN A 86 -8.39 -4.24 -24.32
CA GLN A 86 -8.63 -3.32 -25.45
C GLN A 86 -7.34 -2.94 -26.19
#